data_AF-A0A961T568-F1
#
_entry.id   AF-A0A961T568-F1
#
_cell.length_a   1.000
_cell.length_b   1.000
_cell.length_c   1.000
_cell.angle_alpha   90.00
_cell.angle_beta   90.00
_cell.angle_gamma   90.00
#
_symmetry.space_group_name_H-M   'P 1'
#
loop_
_entity.id
_entity.type
_entity.pdbx_description
1 polymer ?
#
loop_
_entity_poly.entity_id
_entity_poly.type
_entity_poly.pdbx_seq_one_letter_code
_entity_poly.pdbx_strand_id
1 'polypeptide(L)'
;MKKTLAAFGFLALTVAPLSARQMIEDWAVDHFKPFGLWESICDHRERGGSTQRRCYIRYVDGYAPHPKFGASFAFVTPEDGGLRFEFGFEPGTEFAADGFTLRRMDGSAWSHDTGKCEGGNNCIFEGEDAALLAAELSGAADLVFTFTDRHGRSWMREWAGAQFAAALADFTAASAERGLL
;
A
#
# COMPACT_ATOMS: atom_id res chain seq x y z
N MET A 1 37.57 -12.66 -61.14
CA MET A 1 38.00 -12.18 -59.80
C MET A 1 36.74 -11.84 -59.00
N LYS A 2 36.28 -12.72 -58.11
CA LYS A 2 35.12 -12.49 -57.23
C LYS A 2 35.65 -12.03 -55.86
N LYS A 3 35.25 -10.83 -55.43
CA LYS A 3 35.62 -10.27 -54.11
C LYS A 3 34.59 -10.74 -53.07
N THR A 4 35.05 -11.45 -52.06
CA THR A 4 34.26 -11.84 -50.88
C THR A 4 34.45 -10.76 -49.81
N LEU A 5 33.39 -10.04 -49.43
CA LEU A 5 33.41 -9.17 -48.26
C LEU A 5 33.14 -10.01 -47.01
N ALA A 6 34.07 -9.99 -46.05
CA ALA A 6 33.85 -10.52 -44.71
C ALA A 6 33.16 -9.45 -43.85
N ALA A 7 32.05 -9.81 -43.22
CA ALA A 7 31.31 -8.95 -42.30
C ALA A 7 31.93 -9.03 -40.90
N PHE A 8 32.29 -7.88 -40.33
CA PHE A 8 32.67 -7.72 -38.93
C PHE A 8 31.42 -7.80 -38.05
N GLY A 9 31.35 -8.80 -37.17
CA GLY A 9 30.30 -8.91 -36.14
C GLY A 9 30.63 -8.03 -34.94
N PHE A 10 29.84 -6.97 -34.72
CA PHE A 10 29.81 -6.24 -33.45
C PHE A 10 28.88 -7.00 -32.48
N LEU A 11 29.45 -7.54 -31.40
CA LEU A 11 28.65 -8.11 -30.31
C LEU A 11 28.21 -6.93 -29.41
N ALA A 12 26.97 -6.48 -29.56
CA ALA A 12 26.37 -5.52 -28.65
C ALA A 12 25.87 -6.27 -27.40
N LEU A 13 26.54 -6.06 -26.26
CA LEU A 13 26.02 -6.43 -24.94
C LEU A 13 24.86 -5.49 -24.59
N THR A 14 23.63 -5.96 -24.82
CA THR A 14 22.43 -5.27 -24.36
C THR A 14 22.20 -5.61 -22.89
N VAL A 15 22.58 -4.71 -21.97
CA VAL A 15 22.01 -4.71 -20.62
C VAL A 15 20.58 -4.21 -20.78
N ALA A 16 19.61 -5.12 -20.73
CA ALA A 16 18.21 -4.73 -20.75
C ALA A 16 17.89 -3.95 -19.46
N PRO A 17 17.27 -2.76 -19.55
CA PRO A 17 16.82 -2.05 -18.37
C PRO A 17 15.77 -2.92 -17.66
N LEU A 18 15.93 -3.16 -16.36
CA LEU A 18 14.87 -3.76 -15.55
C LEU A 18 13.63 -2.85 -15.67
N SER A 19 12.60 -3.33 -16.35
CA SER A 19 11.34 -2.60 -16.43
C SER A 19 10.60 -2.72 -15.09
N ALA A 20 9.84 -1.70 -14.67
CA ALA A 20 9.00 -1.74 -13.46
C ALA A 20 8.04 -2.95 -13.43
N ARG A 21 7.75 -3.54 -14.59
CA ARG A 21 6.98 -4.78 -14.75
C ARG A 21 7.66 -5.99 -14.09
N GLN A 22 8.99 -6.09 -14.16
CA GLN A 22 9.74 -7.17 -13.49
C GLN A 22 9.77 -7.05 -11.96
N MET A 23 9.43 -5.88 -11.39
CA MET A 23 9.37 -5.70 -9.93
C MET A 23 8.05 -6.17 -9.29
N ILE A 24 7.00 -6.36 -10.10
CA ILE A 24 5.68 -6.86 -9.66
C ILE A 24 5.54 -8.35 -10.01
N GLU A 25 6.19 -8.82 -11.07
CA GLU A 25 6.05 -10.19 -11.61
C GLU A 25 6.84 -11.29 -10.86
N ASP A 26 7.64 -10.98 -9.83
CA ASP A 26 8.42 -11.98 -9.08
C ASP A 26 7.75 -12.52 -7.80
N TRP A 27 6.68 -11.88 -7.32
CA TRP A 27 5.91 -12.36 -6.17
C TRP A 27 4.78 -13.30 -6.59
N ALA A 28 4.78 -14.51 -6.05
CA ALA A 28 3.71 -15.49 -6.20
C ALA A 28 2.78 -15.41 -4.99
N VAL A 29 1.47 -15.24 -5.26
CA VAL A 29 0.45 -15.15 -4.21
C VAL A 29 0.15 -16.54 -3.65
N ASP A 30 0.32 -16.70 -2.33
CA ASP A 30 -0.01 -17.93 -1.59
C ASP A 30 -1.40 -17.85 -0.95
N HIS A 31 -1.82 -16.64 -0.60
CA HIS A 31 -3.08 -16.37 0.07
C HIS A 31 -3.64 -15.04 -0.40
N PHE A 32 -4.93 -15.03 -0.74
CA PHE A 32 -5.66 -13.82 -1.09
C PHE A 32 -7.10 -13.97 -0.62
N LYS A 33 -7.56 -13.02 0.18
CA LYS A 33 -8.95 -12.99 0.63
C LYS A 33 -9.48 -11.55 0.75
N PRO A 34 -10.58 -11.22 0.04
CA PRO A 34 -11.19 -9.91 0.11
C PRO A 34 -12.20 -9.80 1.26
N PHE A 35 -12.25 -8.62 1.86
CA PHE A 35 -13.11 -8.23 2.99
C PHE A 35 -13.63 -6.80 2.77
N GLY A 36 -14.64 -6.66 1.92
CA GLY A 36 -15.12 -5.34 1.51
C GLY A 36 -14.03 -4.57 0.77
N LEU A 37 -13.59 -3.43 1.33
CA LEU A 37 -12.49 -2.64 0.78
C LEU A 37 -11.11 -3.26 1.06
N TRP A 38 -10.99 -4.07 2.11
CA TRP A 38 -9.71 -4.55 2.62
C TRP A 38 -9.37 -5.91 2.02
N GLU A 39 -8.12 -6.11 1.66
CA GLU A 39 -7.62 -7.37 1.11
C GLU A 39 -6.55 -7.93 2.05
N SER A 40 -6.71 -9.17 2.52
CA SER A 40 -5.65 -9.91 3.22
C SER A 40 -4.87 -10.72 2.20
N ILE A 41 -3.55 -10.51 2.13
CA ILE A 41 -2.70 -11.10 1.10
C ILE A 41 -1.43 -11.65 1.75
N CYS A 42 -1.01 -12.84 1.34
CA CYS A 42 0.34 -13.32 1.57
C CYS A 42 0.95 -13.79 0.24
N ASP A 43 2.19 -13.39 0.00
CA ASP A 43 2.94 -13.77 -1.18
C ASP A 43 4.39 -14.12 -0.82
N HIS A 44 5.04 -14.85 -1.71
CA HIS A 44 6.45 -15.18 -1.60
C HIS A 44 7.19 -14.87 -2.90
N ARG A 45 8.50 -14.73 -2.81
CA ARG A 45 9.37 -14.73 -3.98
C ARG A 45 10.67 -15.45 -3.71
N GLU A 46 11.25 -15.97 -4.77
CA GLU A 46 12.58 -16.56 -4.74
C GLU A 46 13.62 -15.52 -5.16
N ARG A 47 14.57 -15.20 -4.27
CA ARG A 47 15.65 -14.27 -4.59
C ARG A 47 16.97 -14.77 -4.01
N GLY A 48 17.95 -15.00 -4.89
CA GLY A 48 19.30 -15.40 -4.49
C GLY A 48 19.35 -16.75 -3.73
N GLY A 49 18.44 -17.68 -4.03
CA GLY A 49 18.35 -18.98 -3.34
C GLY A 49 17.67 -18.91 -1.96
N SER A 50 17.04 -17.78 -1.62
CA SER A 50 16.23 -17.63 -0.41
C SER A 50 14.79 -17.29 -0.77
N THR A 51 13.84 -17.94 -0.09
CA THR A 51 12.42 -17.60 -0.15
C THR A 51 12.15 -16.42 0.77
N GLN A 52 11.74 -15.29 0.21
CA GLN A 52 11.18 -14.16 0.95
C GLN A 52 9.67 -14.33 1.03
N ARG A 53 9.09 -14.13 2.21
CA ARG A 53 7.64 -14.18 2.45
C ARG A 53 7.17 -12.88 3.06
N ARG A 54 5.95 -12.48 2.75
CA ARG A 54 5.27 -11.39 3.44
C ARG A 54 3.77 -11.66 3.48
N CYS A 55 3.12 -11.07 4.46
CA CYS A 55 1.68 -10.92 4.53
C CYS A 55 1.36 -9.45 4.76
N TYR A 56 0.24 -8.99 4.24
CA TYR A 56 -0.21 -7.61 4.39
C TYR A 56 -1.71 -7.49 4.19
N ILE A 57 -2.33 -6.52 4.88
CA ILE A 57 -3.63 -6.00 4.48
C ILE A 57 -3.39 -4.86 3.49
N ARG A 58 -4.17 -4.80 2.42
CA ARG A 58 -4.12 -3.72 1.43
C ARG A 58 -5.48 -3.10 1.21
N TYR A 59 -5.48 -1.80 0.96
CA TYR A 59 -6.55 -1.15 0.20
C TYR A 59 -5.94 -0.17 -0.80
N VAL A 60 -6.48 -0.13 -2.03
CA VAL A 60 -6.09 0.82 -3.08
C VAL A 60 -7.32 1.54 -3.57
N ASP A 61 -7.25 2.87 -3.54
CA ASP A 61 -8.35 3.76 -3.87
C ASP A 61 -7.95 4.71 -5.01
N GLY A 62 -8.36 4.36 -6.23
CA GLY A 62 -8.22 5.25 -7.39
C GLY A 62 -9.32 6.31 -7.39
N TYR A 63 -8.97 7.55 -7.05
CA TYR A 63 -9.92 8.65 -6.93
C TYR A 63 -10.06 9.51 -8.18
N ALA A 64 -9.10 9.46 -9.11
CA ALA A 64 -9.17 10.20 -10.35
C ALA A 64 -8.74 9.35 -11.55
N PRO A 65 -9.48 9.39 -12.67
CA PRO A 65 -9.12 8.66 -13.89
C PRO A 65 -8.03 9.37 -14.69
N HIS A 66 -7.42 8.64 -15.63
CA HIS A 66 -6.52 9.18 -16.66
C HIS A 66 -7.21 10.34 -17.45
N PRO A 67 -6.49 11.40 -17.89
CA PRO A 67 -5.03 11.58 -17.87
C PRO A 67 -4.43 12.13 -16.58
N LYS A 68 -5.25 12.62 -15.66
CA LYS A 68 -4.81 13.16 -14.37
C LYS A 68 -5.15 12.18 -13.28
N PHE A 69 -4.55 10.99 -13.40
CA PHE A 69 -4.75 9.90 -12.47
C PHE A 69 -4.35 10.32 -11.05
N GLY A 70 -5.06 9.78 -10.07
CA GLY A 70 -4.67 9.87 -8.68
C GLY A 70 -5.21 8.70 -7.90
N ALA A 71 -4.36 8.17 -7.02
CA ALA A 71 -4.70 7.11 -6.10
C ALA A 71 -4.13 7.34 -4.72
N SER A 72 -4.72 6.65 -3.77
CA SER A 72 -4.25 6.54 -2.41
C SER A 72 -4.29 5.08 -2.01
N PHE A 73 -3.45 4.67 -1.07
CA PHE A 73 -3.41 3.28 -0.61
C PHE A 73 -3.21 3.20 0.90
N ALA A 74 -3.56 2.04 1.46
CA ALA A 74 -3.13 1.59 2.77
C ALA A 74 -2.43 0.24 2.65
N PHE A 75 -1.37 0.07 3.42
CA PHE A 75 -0.80 -1.23 3.78
C PHE A 75 -0.78 -1.40 5.30
N VAL A 76 -1.12 -2.59 5.76
CA VAL A 76 -0.89 -3.03 7.14
C VAL A 76 0.03 -4.23 7.10
N THR A 77 1.16 -4.15 7.76
CA THR A 77 2.17 -5.22 7.80
C THR A 77 2.52 -5.60 9.23
N PRO A 78 3.02 -6.83 9.46
CA PRO A 78 3.71 -7.14 10.71
C PRO A 78 4.93 -6.25 10.89
N GLU A 79 5.21 -5.85 12.12
CA GLU A 79 6.44 -5.18 12.55
C GLU A 79 6.86 -5.79 13.89
N ASP A 80 8.12 -5.64 14.29
CA ASP A 80 8.61 -6.15 15.57
C ASP A 80 7.75 -5.60 16.74
N GLY A 81 6.98 -6.48 17.37
CA GLY A 81 6.13 -6.13 18.51
C GLY A 81 4.78 -5.50 18.16
N GLY A 82 4.34 -5.50 16.90
CA GLY A 82 3.03 -4.97 16.55
C GLY A 82 2.71 -4.94 15.05
N LEU A 83 1.93 -3.93 14.68
CA LEU A 83 1.55 -3.64 13.29
C LEU A 83 2.21 -2.35 12.85
N ARG A 84 2.45 -2.25 11.55
CA ARG A 84 2.79 -1.01 10.87
C ARG A 84 1.67 -0.67 9.89
N PHE A 85 1.15 0.55 9.97
CA PHE A 85 0.23 1.10 8.97
C PHE A 85 0.97 2.10 8.11
N GLU A 86 0.83 1.98 6.80
CA GLU A 86 1.34 2.94 5.83
C GLU A 86 0.18 3.43 4.97
N PHE A 87 0.02 4.76 4.91
CA PHE A 87 -0.94 5.42 4.04
C PHE A 87 -0.20 6.28 3.03
N GLY A 88 -0.33 5.94 1.76
CA GLY A 88 0.29 6.67 0.66
C GLY A 88 -0.74 7.45 -0.16
N PHE A 89 -0.37 8.67 -0.54
CA PHE A 89 -1.14 9.56 -1.40
C PHE A 89 -0.26 10.06 -2.54
N GLU A 90 -0.88 10.53 -3.64
CA GLU A 90 -0.12 11.11 -4.75
C GLU A 90 0.77 12.27 -4.30
N PRO A 91 1.98 12.43 -4.86
CA PRO A 91 2.83 13.58 -4.61
C PRO A 91 2.11 14.91 -4.89
N GLY A 92 2.29 15.89 -4.00
CA GLY A 92 1.61 17.19 -4.06
C GLY A 92 0.17 17.16 -3.53
N THR A 93 -0.17 16.15 -2.73
CA THR A 93 -1.38 16.15 -1.91
C THR A 93 -1.24 17.17 -0.77
N GLU A 94 -2.24 18.03 -0.62
CA GLU A 94 -2.34 19.01 0.46
C GLU A 94 -3.59 18.70 1.29
N PHE A 95 -3.41 18.21 2.52
CA PHE A 95 -4.51 17.92 3.43
C PHE A 95 -5.17 19.18 3.97
N ALA A 96 -6.49 19.11 4.19
CA ALA A 96 -7.17 20.06 5.07
C ALA A 96 -6.65 19.91 6.51
N ALA A 97 -6.95 20.89 7.38
CA ALA A 97 -6.46 20.89 8.78
C ALA A 97 -6.87 19.64 9.58
N ASP A 98 -8.02 19.05 9.26
CA ASP A 98 -8.59 17.80 9.79
C ASP A 98 -8.70 16.73 8.68
N GLY A 99 -7.83 16.85 7.67
CA GLY A 99 -7.89 16.11 6.42
C GLY A 99 -7.55 14.63 6.51
N PHE A 100 -7.15 14.13 7.68
CA PHE A 100 -6.99 12.71 7.97
C PHE A 100 -7.66 12.43 9.30
N THR A 101 -8.83 11.78 9.26
CA THR A 101 -9.69 11.61 10.43
C THR A 101 -10.22 10.17 10.53
N LEU A 102 -10.27 9.64 11.75
CA LEU A 102 -11.08 8.47 12.10
C LEU A 102 -12.43 8.93 12.61
N ARG A 103 -13.53 8.46 12.00
CA ARG A 103 -14.91 8.79 12.37
C ARG A 103 -15.62 7.54 12.90
N ARG A 104 -16.06 7.60 14.15
CA ARG A 104 -16.82 6.52 14.79
C ARG A 104 -18.32 6.65 14.49
N MET A 105 -19.06 5.56 14.68
CA MET A 105 -20.52 5.53 14.48
C MET A 105 -21.28 6.51 15.40
N ASP A 106 -20.73 6.83 16.57
CA ASP A 106 -21.32 7.80 17.50
C ASP A 106 -21.11 9.27 17.08
N GLY A 107 -20.44 9.50 15.95
CA GLY A 107 -20.10 10.82 15.42
C GLY A 107 -18.83 11.43 16.03
N SER A 108 -18.20 10.79 17.01
CA SER A 108 -16.90 11.23 17.50
C SER A 108 -15.82 11.03 16.44
N ALA A 109 -14.86 11.95 16.41
CA ALA A 109 -13.79 11.95 15.44
C ALA A 109 -12.44 12.22 16.10
N TRP A 110 -11.41 11.53 15.64
CA TRP A 110 -10.01 11.82 15.95
C TRP A 110 -9.30 12.22 14.65
N SER A 111 -8.47 13.24 14.69
CA SER A 111 -7.72 13.70 13.51
C SER A 111 -6.21 13.53 13.72
N HIS A 112 -5.53 13.07 12.68
CA HIS A 112 -4.08 12.99 12.62
C HIS A 112 -3.49 14.33 12.19
N ASP A 113 -2.34 14.69 12.77
CA ASP A 113 -1.51 15.80 12.29
C ASP A 113 -0.74 15.37 11.05
N THR A 114 -1.27 15.70 9.88
CA THR A 114 -0.70 15.33 8.57
C THR A 114 0.65 15.98 8.29
N GLY A 115 1.08 16.98 9.08
CA GLY A 115 2.44 17.51 9.03
C GLY A 115 3.52 16.49 9.42
N LYS A 116 3.12 15.37 10.03
CA LYS A 116 4.00 14.25 10.39
C LYS A 116 4.19 13.24 9.28
N CYS A 117 3.43 13.34 8.18
CA CYS A 117 3.60 12.47 7.02
C CYS A 117 4.89 12.85 6.27
N GLU A 118 5.74 11.86 5.99
CA GLU A 118 6.94 12.02 5.19
C GLU A 118 6.57 12.56 3.80
N GLY A 119 7.22 13.65 3.39
CA GLY A 119 6.93 14.33 2.11
C GLY A 119 5.51 14.93 2.02
N GLY A 120 4.75 14.94 3.12
CA GLY A 120 3.35 15.36 3.15
C GLY A 120 2.36 14.37 2.53
N ASN A 121 2.81 13.20 2.07
CA ASN A 121 1.98 12.25 1.33
C ASN A 121 2.23 10.77 1.70
N ASN A 122 3.14 10.48 2.62
CA ASN A 122 3.38 9.14 3.14
C ASN A 122 3.28 9.15 4.68
N CYS A 123 2.19 8.62 5.22
CA CYS A 123 1.94 8.61 6.66
C CYS A 123 2.20 7.20 7.22
N ILE A 124 3.17 7.07 8.11
CA ILE A 124 3.54 5.80 8.74
C ILE A 124 3.15 5.86 10.21
N PHE A 125 2.48 4.80 10.68
CA PHE A 125 2.11 4.61 12.07
C PHE A 125 2.64 3.26 12.57
N GLU A 126 3.24 3.28 13.76
CA GLU A 126 3.84 2.12 14.42
C GLU A 126 3.53 2.18 15.93
N GLY A 127 3.79 1.09 16.65
CA GLY A 127 3.63 1.05 18.11
C GLY A 127 2.20 1.36 18.58
N GLU A 128 2.07 2.24 19.57
CA GLU A 128 0.77 2.59 20.17
C GLU A 128 -0.20 3.22 19.16
N ASP A 129 0.30 4.03 18.22
CA ASP A 129 -0.55 4.67 17.21
C ASP A 129 -1.11 3.64 16.22
N ALA A 130 -0.30 2.66 15.81
CA ALA A 130 -0.77 1.55 14.98
C ALA A 130 -1.76 0.65 15.71
N ALA A 131 -1.53 0.40 17.01
CA ALA A 131 -2.45 -0.37 17.84
C ALA A 131 -3.80 0.35 17.99
N LEU A 132 -3.80 1.67 18.17
CA LEU A 132 -5.01 2.49 18.19
C LEU A 132 -5.74 2.43 16.86
N LEU A 133 -5.05 2.64 15.73
CA LEU A 133 -5.65 2.55 14.39
C LEU A 133 -6.29 1.17 14.16
N ALA A 134 -5.59 0.09 14.50
CA ALA A 134 -6.12 -1.26 14.38
C ALA A 134 -7.38 -1.48 15.23
N ALA A 135 -7.38 -0.96 16.47
CA ALA A 135 -8.53 -1.08 17.37
C ALA A 135 -9.74 -0.29 16.85
N GLU A 136 -9.54 0.96 16.40
CA GLU A 136 -10.60 1.83 15.88
C GLU A 136 -11.23 1.28 14.60
N LEU A 137 -10.39 0.86 13.64
CA LEU A 137 -10.87 0.23 12.41
C LEU A 137 -11.57 -1.10 12.69
N SER A 138 -11.06 -1.90 13.63
CA SER A 138 -11.73 -3.14 14.06
C SER A 138 -13.07 -2.87 14.77
N GLY A 139 -13.20 -1.70 15.40
CA GLY A 139 -14.45 -1.16 15.94
C GLY A 139 -15.37 -0.55 14.88
N ALA A 140 -15.05 -0.73 13.59
CA ALA A 140 -15.78 -0.20 12.44
C ALA A 140 -15.80 1.34 12.31
N ALA A 141 -14.78 2.03 12.84
CA ALA A 141 -14.57 3.45 12.51
C ALA A 141 -14.19 3.60 11.03
N ASP A 142 -14.65 4.67 10.39
CA ASP A 142 -14.31 5.01 9.02
C ASP A 142 -13.07 5.92 8.99
N LEU A 143 -12.19 5.71 8.02
CA LEU A 143 -11.15 6.67 7.69
C LEU A 143 -11.71 7.68 6.70
N VAL A 144 -11.56 8.97 7.00
CA VAL A 144 -11.99 10.07 6.17
C VAL A 144 -10.78 10.92 5.80
N PHE A 145 -10.57 11.11 4.51
CA PHE A 145 -9.50 11.93 3.96
C PHE A 145 -10.07 13.13 3.22
N THR A 146 -9.65 14.34 3.57
CA THR A 146 -10.00 15.57 2.86
C THR A 146 -8.74 16.29 2.43
N PHE A 147 -8.56 16.45 1.12
CA PHE A 147 -7.32 16.99 0.55
C PHE A 147 -7.53 17.64 -0.82
N THR A 148 -6.56 18.43 -1.25
CA THR A 148 -6.43 18.93 -2.61
C THR A 148 -5.27 18.23 -3.30
N ASP A 149 -5.48 17.74 -4.52
CA ASP A 149 -4.41 17.11 -5.30
C ASP A 149 -3.52 18.15 -6.01
N ARG A 150 -2.38 17.70 -6.55
CA ARG A 150 -1.44 18.53 -7.32
C ARG A 150 -2.03 19.24 -8.55
N HIS A 151 -3.26 18.89 -8.95
CA HIS A 151 -3.97 19.49 -10.06
C HIS A 151 -5.05 20.48 -9.60
N GLY A 152 -5.11 20.79 -8.29
CA GLY A 152 -6.05 21.73 -7.70
C GLY A 152 -7.45 21.18 -7.51
N ARG A 153 -7.65 19.86 -7.59
CA ARG A 153 -8.97 19.23 -7.34
C ARG A 153 -9.08 18.84 -5.87
N SER A 154 -10.18 19.23 -5.25
CA SER A 154 -10.50 18.82 -3.87
C SER A 154 -11.22 17.47 -3.86
N TRP A 155 -10.84 16.64 -2.90
CA TRP A 155 -11.35 15.29 -2.69
C TRP A 155 -11.75 15.10 -1.24
N MET A 156 -12.85 14.36 -1.04
CA MET A 156 -13.20 13.74 0.23
C MET A 156 -13.34 12.25 -0.02
N ARG A 157 -12.49 11.44 0.61
CA ARG A 157 -12.53 9.98 0.53
C ARG A 157 -12.92 9.39 1.86
N GLU A 158 -13.72 8.33 1.81
CA GLU A 158 -14.20 7.62 2.98
C GLU A 158 -13.94 6.14 2.78
N TRP A 159 -13.17 5.55 3.70
CA TRP A 159 -12.78 4.15 3.67
C TRP A 159 -13.41 3.46 4.87
N ALA A 160 -14.40 2.62 4.59
CA ALA A 160 -15.20 1.97 5.61
C ALA A 160 -14.41 0.95 6.44
N GLY A 161 -14.48 1.06 7.76
CA GLY A 161 -13.85 0.12 8.70
C GLY A 161 -14.61 -1.20 8.89
N ALA A 162 -15.88 -1.28 8.44
CA ALA A 162 -16.81 -2.35 8.79
C ALA A 162 -16.30 -3.79 8.59
N GLN A 163 -15.38 -4.03 7.67
CA GLN A 163 -14.82 -5.35 7.38
C GLN A 163 -13.35 -5.51 7.78
N PHE A 164 -12.75 -4.47 8.37
CA PHE A 164 -11.34 -4.48 8.75
C PHE A 164 -11.03 -5.51 9.83
N ALA A 165 -11.92 -5.69 10.83
CA ALA A 165 -11.73 -6.70 11.87
C ALA A 165 -11.59 -8.13 11.29
N ALA A 166 -12.41 -8.46 10.29
CA ALA A 166 -12.36 -9.76 9.62
C ALA A 166 -11.08 -9.91 8.77
N ALA A 167 -10.67 -8.84 8.08
CA ALA A 167 -9.41 -8.80 7.34
C ALA A 167 -8.21 -9.00 8.27
N LEU A 168 -8.20 -8.30 9.42
CA LEU A 168 -7.13 -8.37 10.41
C LEU A 168 -7.02 -9.78 11.02
N ALA A 169 -8.15 -10.40 11.39
CA ALA A 169 -8.13 -11.76 11.93
C ALA A 169 -7.57 -12.79 10.93
N ASP A 170 -7.95 -12.67 9.66
CA ASP A 170 -7.47 -13.54 8.59
C ASP A 170 -5.99 -13.32 8.28
N PHE A 171 -5.57 -12.05 8.20
CA PHE A 171 -4.18 -11.64 8.05
C PHE A 171 -3.31 -12.17 9.20
N THR A 172 -3.75 -12.03 10.44
CA THR A 172 -3.01 -12.50 11.62
C THR A 172 -2.84 -14.02 11.58
N ALA A 173 -3.91 -14.77 11.27
CA ALA A 173 -3.82 -16.22 11.13
C ALA A 173 -2.85 -16.65 10.01
N ALA A 174 -2.99 -16.04 8.82
CA ALA A 174 -2.13 -16.36 7.68
C ALA A 174 -0.66 -15.98 7.92
N SER A 175 -0.40 -14.90 8.65
CA SER A 175 0.94 -14.46 9.05
C SER A 175 1.57 -15.43 10.06
N ALA A 176 0.81 -15.88 11.06
CA ALA A 176 1.27 -16.84 12.07
C ALA A 176 1.65 -18.20 11.44
N GLU A 177 0.84 -18.72 10.52
CA GLU A 177 1.13 -19.97 9.78
C GLU A 177 2.46 -19.92 9.02
N ARG A 178 2.92 -18.71 8.69
CA ARG A 178 4.16 -18.45 7.93
C ARG A 178 5.32 -18.00 8.81
N GLY A 179 5.12 -17.91 10.12
CA GLY A 179 6.14 -17.46 11.08
C GLY A 179 6.53 -15.99 10.89
N LEU A 180 5.57 -15.14 10.54
CA LEU A 180 5.77 -13.71 10.29
C LEU A 180 5.30 -12.81 11.45
N LEU A 181 4.91 -13.40 12.59
CA LEU A 181 4.49 -12.72 13.82
C LEU A 181 5.35 -13.17 15.00
#